data_AF-A0A6J4M6Y2-F1
#
_entry.id   AF-A0A6J4M6Y2-F1
#
_cell.length_a   1.000
_cell.length_b   1.000
_cell.length_c   1.000
_cell.angle_alpha   90.00
_cell.angle_beta   90.00
_cell.angle_gamma   90.00
#
_symmetry.space_group_name_H-M   'P 1'
#
loop_
_entity.id
_entity.type
_entity.pdbx_description
1 polymer ?
#
loop_
_entity_poly.entity_id
_entity_poly.type
_entity_poly.pdbx_seq_one_letter_code
_entity_poly.pdbx_strand_id
1 'polypeptide(L)' 'MGILNVTPDSFSDGGRFRDAGPALARAREMAAAGADLLDVGGESTRPGAAEIAADEEMERVLPVVEAI' A
#
# COMPACT_ATOMS: atom_id res chain seq x y z
N MET A 1 -12.01 4.15 8.84
CA MET A 1 -10.58 4.18 8.49
C MET A 1 -10.16 2.79 8.01
N GLY A 2 -9.64 2.67 6.78
CA GLY A 2 -9.12 1.43 6.21
C GLY A 2 -7.59 1.49 6.09
N ILE A 3 -6.92 0.36 6.29
CA ILE A 3 -5.45 0.27 6.25
C ILE A 3 -5.04 -0.44 4.96
N LEU A 4 -4.25 0.23 4.13
CA LEU A 4 -3.77 -0.22 2.83
C LEU A 4 -2.24 -0.34 2.87
N ASN A 5 -1.74 -1.55 3.07
CA ASN A 5 -0.31 -1.83 3.10
C ASN A 5 0.22 -2.05 1.67
N VAL A 6 1.21 -1.27 1.26
CA VAL A 6 1.88 -1.33 -0.04
C VAL A 6 3.22 -2.02 0.09
N THR A 7 3.19 -3.23 0.63
CA THR A 7 4.37 -4.07 0.87
C THR A 7 4.40 -5.23 -0.14
N PRO A 8 5.58 -5.79 -0.45
CA PRO A 8 5.70 -6.84 -1.48
C PRO A 8 4.97 -8.14 -1.12
N ASP A 9 4.73 -8.38 0.17
CA ASP A 9 3.94 -9.50 0.69
C ASP A 9 2.42 -9.27 0.65
N SER A 10 1.97 -8.02 0.45
CA SER A 10 0.54 -7.68 0.39
C SER A 10 -0.09 -7.89 -0.99
N PHE A 11 0.71 -7.95 -2.06
CA PHE A 11 0.27 -8.16 -3.44
C PHE A 11 1.09 -9.29 -4.06
N SER A 12 0.54 -10.51 -4.04
CA SER A 12 1.26 -11.78 -4.24
C SER A 12 1.83 -12.05 -5.64
N ASP A 13 2.02 -11.05 -6.51
CA ASP A 13 2.47 -11.23 -7.90
C ASP A 13 3.88 -10.66 -8.17
N GLY A 14 4.83 -10.87 -7.26
CA GLY A 14 6.25 -10.92 -7.65
C GLY A 14 6.96 -9.59 -7.91
N GLY A 15 6.69 -8.56 -7.10
CA GLY A 15 7.72 -7.57 -6.81
C GLY A 15 8.00 -6.53 -7.90
N ARG A 16 6.97 -6.00 -8.56
CA ARG A 16 7.09 -4.70 -9.23
C ARG A 16 5.96 -3.79 -8.72
N PHE A 17 6.29 -2.92 -7.76
CA PHE A 17 5.45 -1.86 -7.19
C PHE A 17 5.01 -0.79 -8.20
N ARG A 18 4.91 -1.15 -9.50
CA ARG A 18 4.56 -0.25 -10.60
C ARG A 18 3.10 -0.32 -10.98
N ASP A 19 2.36 -1.32 -10.52
CA ASP A 19 0.93 -1.40 -10.76
C ASP A 19 0.16 -0.99 -9.52
N ALA A 20 -0.29 0.27 -9.49
CA ALA A 20 -1.18 0.79 -8.45
C ALA A 20 -2.60 0.22 -8.56
N GLY A 21 -2.92 -0.55 -9.60
CA GLY A 21 -4.24 -1.10 -9.88
C GLY A 21 -4.83 -1.93 -8.72
N PRO A 22 -4.12 -2.93 -8.19
CA PRO A 22 -4.61 -3.72 -7.05
C PRO A 22 -4.84 -2.87 -5.79
N ALA A 23 -3.97 -1.91 -5.52
CA ALA A 23 -4.10 -1.00 -4.38
C ALA A 23 -5.33 -0.09 -4.53
N LEU A 24 -5.57 0.43 -5.73
CA LEU A 24 -6.75 1.25 -6.06
C LEU A 24 -8.05 0.44 -5.95
N ALA A 25 -8.08 -0.79 -6.45
CA ALA A 25 -9.24 -1.68 -6.30
C ALA A 25 -9.57 -1.90 -4.83
N ARG A 26 -8.54 -2.20 -4.02
CA ARG A 26 -8.69 -2.40 -2.58
C ARG A 26 -9.14 -1.13 -1.84
N ALA A 27 -8.62 0.04 -2.23
CA ALA A 27 -9.07 1.33 -1.70
C ALA A 27 -10.56 1.58 -1.99
N ARG A 28 -11.03 1.27 -3.21
CA ARG A 28 -12.45 1.38 -3.59
C ARG A 28 -13.33 0.43 -2.79
N GLU A 29 -12.88 -0.79 -2.55
CA GLU A 29 -13.58 -1.74 -1.67
C GLU A 29 -13.70 -1.22 -0.25
N MET A 30 -12.63 -0.66 0.31
CA MET A 30 -12.65 -0.05 1.65
C MET A 30 -13.64 1.12 1.72
N ALA A 31 -13.65 1.98 0.70
CA ALA A 31 -14.60 3.10 0.62
C ALA A 31 -16.04 2.58 0.53
N ALA A 32 -16.30 1.56 -0.30
CA ALA A 32 -17.62 0.93 -0.42
C ALA A 32 -18.06 0.23 0.89
N ALA A 33 -17.11 -0.26 1.68
CA ALA A 33 -17.34 -0.81 3.01
C ALA A 33 -17.52 0.28 4.11
N GLY A 34 -17.47 1.57 3.76
CA GLY A 34 -17.71 2.68 4.67
C GLY A 34 -16.46 3.27 5.32
N ALA A 35 -15.27 3.10 4.73
CA ALA A 35 -14.08 3.78 5.22
C ALA A 35 -14.05 5.25 4.77
N ASP A 36 -14.16 6.18 5.72
CA ASP A 36 -14.00 7.63 5.44
C ASP A 36 -12.54 8.10 5.28
N LEU A 37 -11.59 7.25 5.69
CA LEU A 37 -10.16 7.53 5.69
C LEU A 37 -9.40 6.29 5.26
N LEU A 38 -8.28 6.49 4.57
CA LEU A 38 -7.30 5.45 4.23
C LEU A 38 -5.96 5.79 4.88
N ASP A 39 -5.36 4.78 5.51
CA ASP A 39 -4.00 4.80 6.04
C ASP A 39 -3.12 3.94 5.11
N VAL A 40 -2.19 4.58 4.42
CA VAL A 40 -1.36 3.96 3.37
C VAL A 40 0.08 3.91 3.83
N GLY A 41 0.63 2.70 3.96
CA GLY A 41 2.01 2.49 4.42
C GLY A 41 2.81 1.59 3.47
N GLY A 42 4.05 1.98 3.15
CA GLY A 42 4.93 1.20 2.27
C GLY A 42 5.95 0.36 3.03
N GLU A 43 6.19 0.69 4.31
CA GLU A 43 7.01 -0.09 5.24
C GLU A 43 6.17 -1.03 6.10
N SER A 44 6.70 -2.23 6.38
CA SER A 44 6.06 -3.16 7.31
C SER A 44 6.63 -3.01 8.71
N THR A 45 5.76 -2.85 9.70
CA THR A 45 6.14 -2.80 11.13
C THR A 45 5.95 -4.15 11.84
N ARG A 46 5.75 -5.24 11.08
CA ARG A 46 5.58 -6.59 11.66
C ARG A 46 6.88 -7.09 12.29
N PRO A 47 6.82 -7.94 13.34
CA PRO A 47 8.03 -8.48 13.97
C PRO A 47 8.95 -9.15 12.94
N GLY A 48 10.22 -8.73 12.91
CA GLY A 48 11.22 -9.25 11.99
C GLY A 48 11.15 -8.70 10.56
N ALA A 49 10.35 -7.66 10.30
CA ALA A 49 10.46 -6.90 9.06
C ALA A 49 11.83 -6.20 8.98
N ALA A 50 12.37 -6.13 7.77
CA ALA A 50 13.53 -5.29 7.51
C ALA A 50 13.07 -3.84 7.41
N GLU A 51 13.79 -2.94 8.08
CA GLU A 51 13.65 -1.51 7.85
C GLU A 51 14.07 -1.19 6.40
N ILE A 52 13.36 -0.24 5.80
CA ILE A 52 13.65 0.23 4.44
C ILE A 52 14.09 1.69 4.45
N ALA A 53 14.80 2.12 3.41
CA ALA A 53 15.11 3.54 3.25
C ALA A 53 13.81 4.33 2.97
N ALA A 54 13.76 5.58 3.42
CA ALA A 54 12.61 6.45 3.17
C ALA A 54 12.30 6.60 1.67
N ASP A 55 13.33 6.66 0.82
CA ASP A 55 13.14 6.72 -0.64
C ASP A 55 12.46 5.46 -1.18
N GLU A 56 12.76 4.28 -0.61
CA GLU A 56 12.12 3.02 -0.99
C GLU A 56 10.65 2.99 -0.55
N GLU A 57 10.33 3.51 0.64
CA GLU A 57 8.93 3.65 1.06
C GLU A 57 8.18 4.62 0.14
N MET A 58 8.81 5.74 -0.22
CA MET A 58 8.26 6.75 -1.11
C MET A 58 7.92 6.17 -2.48
N GLU A 59 8.82 5.37 -3.06
CA GLU A 59 8.61 4.67 -4.35
C GLU A 59 7.43 3.69 -4.30
N ARG A 60 7.10 3.15 -3.12
CA ARG A 60 5.94 2.27 -2.92
C ARG A 60 4.64 3.06 -2.76
N VAL A 61 4.65 4.10 -1.94
CA VAL A 61 3.42 4.81 -1.54
C VAL A 61 2.96 5.83 -2.58
N LEU A 62 3.87 6.60 -3.20
CA LEU A 62 3.49 7.68 -4.10
C LEU A 62 2.60 7.23 -5.27
N PRO A 63 2.93 6.16 -6.03
CA PRO A 63 2.09 5.74 -7.16
C PRO A 63 0.67 5.34 -6.73
N VAL A 64 0.50 4.84 -5.50
CA VAL A 64 -0.81 4.47 -4.95
C VAL A 64 -1.60 5.70 -4.55
N VAL A 65 -0.97 6.64 -3.83
CA VAL A 65 -1.63 7.88 -3.38
C VAL A 65 -2.00 8.75 -4.58
N GLU A 66 -1.17 8.82 -5.62
CA GLU A 66 -1.47 9.55 -6.86
C GLU A 66 -2.63 8.95 -7.66
N ALA A 67 -2.92 7.66 -7.49
CA ALA A 67 -3.96 6.95 -8.23
C ALA A 67 -5.34 6.94 -7.54
N ILE A 68 -5.42 7.30 -6.26
CA ILE A 68 -6.65 7.35 -5.43
C ILE A 68 -7.33 8.70 -5.58
#